data_AF-A0A925SZ10-F1
#
_entry.id   AF-A0A925SZ10-F1
#
_cell.length_a   1.000
_cell.length_b   1.000
_cell.length_c   1.000
_cell.angle_alpha   90.00
_cell.angle_beta   90.00
_cell.angle_gamma   90.00
#
_symmetry.space_group_name_H-M   'P 1'
#
loop_
_entity.id
_entity.type
_entity.pdbx_description
1 polymer ?
#
loop_
_entity_poly.entity_id
_entity_poly.type
_entity_poly.pdbx_seq_one_letter_code
_entity_poly.pdbx_strand_id
1 'polypeptide(L)'
;MGSVDDRKMEAARRLLAAIPESVREKLREPEGAAATVVALLLAHNDDVMKTQLEAITNAGVARLATAATAVHSDIRRLGPAYYLPVVDLALPALKLAGEEAQLRLLMAVQAVIHADRRVSLFEFVVFTLLRWQFTPPAPPAPPKYKSIADVQPEVLFLLSLMAYAGGHRGSEAQAQTEANFRAGAKEAGLGDSAPLPRNALGLDKAGEALAKLRELAPLPKAVLVKALFATVTADGTIRIIEAALMRTVGAVLDCPLPPILEEADPASLAA
;
A
#
# COMPACT_ATOMS: atom_id res chain seq x y z
N MET A 1 10.72 -28.34 -15.78
CA MET A 1 9.89 -27.14 -15.58
C MET A 1 9.69 -27.01 -14.09
N GLY A 2 10.29 -26.01 -13.44
CA GLY A 2 10.15 -25.82 -11.98
C GLY A 2 8.69 -25.57 -11.63
N SER A 3 8.21 -26.22 -10.57
CA SER A 3 6.84 -26.04 -10.10
C SER A 3 6.59 -24.58 -9.70
N VAL A 4 5.32 -24.18 -9.58
CA VAL A 4 4.97 -22.84 -9.06
C VAL A 4 5.56 -22.63 -7.65
N ASP A 5 5.69 -23.69 -6.86
CA ASP A 5 6.26 -23.67 -5.51
C ASP A 5 7.78 -23.40 -5.52
N ASP A 6 8.51 -23.99 -6.47
CA ASP A 6 9.96 -23.75 -6.62
C ASP A 6 10.27 -22.29 -6.99
N ARG A 7 9.45 -21.69 -7.86
CA ARG A 7 9.59 -20.29 -8.26
C ARG A 7 9.30 -19.33 -7.10
N LYS A 8 8.27 -19.63 -6.29
CA LYS A 8 7.94 -18.86 -5.07
C LYS A 8 9.07 -18.91 -4.06
N MET A 9 9.63 -20.10 -3.82
CA MET A 9 10.72 -20.29 -2.87
C MET A 9 11.99 -19.55 -3.29
N GLU A 10 12.31 -19.57 -4.58
CA GLU A 10 13.47 -18.86 -5.14
C GLU A 10 13.30 -17.34 -5.08
N ALA A 11 12.13 -16.81 -5.43
CA ALA A 11 11.82 -15.39 -5.30
C ALA A 11 11.91 -14.93 -3.84
N ALA A 12 11.36 -15.70 -2.90
CA ALA A 12 11.45 -15.43 -1.47
C ALA A 12 12.91 -15.43 -0.96
N ARG A 13 13.75 -16.37 -1.43
CA ARG A 13 15.17 -16.42 -1.07
C ARG A 13 15.95 -15.20 -1.59
N ARG A 14 15.71 -14.78 -2.83
CA ARG A 14 16.36 -13.58 -3.41
C ARG A 14 15.95 -12.32 -2.66
N LEU A 15 14.66 -12.21 -2.35
CA LEU A 15 14.11 -11.11 -1.55
C LEU A 15 14.78 -11.04 -0.18
N LEU A 16 14.88 -12.16 0.53
CA LEU A 16 15.56 -12.23 1.82
C LEU A 16 17.06 -11.93 1.70
N ALA A 17 17.74 -12.41 0.65
CA ALA A 17 19.16 -12.16 0.43
C ALA A 17 19.47 -10.69 0.14
N ALA A 18 18.54 -9.96 -0.47
CA ALA A 18 18.68 -8.53 -0.75
C ALA A 18 18.56 -7.66 0.51
N ILE A 19 17.90 -8.16 1.57
CA ILE A 19 17.71 -7.41 2.82
C ILE A 19 18.93 -7.59 3.74
N PRO A 20 19.62 -6.49 4.15
CA PRO A 20 20.73 -6.54 5.09
C PRO A 20 20.37 -7.33 6.34
N GLU A 21 21.33 -8.12 6.84
CA GLU A 21 21.13 -8.91 8.05
C GLU A 21 20.72 -8.05 9.25
N SER A 22 21.31 -6.87 9.39
CA SER A 22 20.95 -5.87 10.41
C SER A 22 19.47 -5.49 10.40
N VAL A 23 18.86 -5.40 9.21
CA VAL A 23 17.43 -5.11 9.05
C VAL A 23 16.60 -6.36 9.33
N ARG A 24 17.02 -7.53 8.81
CA ARG A 24 16.29 -8.80 9.02
C ARG A 24 16.19 -9.18 10.50
N GLU A 25 17.24 -8.95 11.28
CA GLU A 25 17.21 -9.20 12.72
C GLU A 25 16.18 -8.32 13.42
N LYS A 26 16.15 -7.03 13.09
CA LYS A 26 15.19 -6.07 13.66
C LYS A 26 13.74 -6.39 13.30
N LEU A 27 13.49 -6.91 12.10
CA LEU A 27 12.14 -7.30 11.66
C LEU A 27 11.54 -8.45 12.48
N ARG A 28 12.35 -9.21 13.24
CA ARG A 28 11.86 -10.30 14.10
C ARG A 28 11.30 -9.81 15.44
N GLU A 29 11.66 -8.60 15.85
CA GLU A 29 11.26 -8.03 17.13
C GLU A 29 10.24 -6.90 16.93
N PRO A 30 9.17 -6.81 17.75
CA PRO A 30 8.14 -5.78 17.57
C PRO A 30 8.67 -4.34 17.50
N GLU A 31 9.63 -3.99 18.38
CA GLU A 31 10.22 -2.66 18.41
C GLU A 31 11.10 -2.38 17.19
N GLY A 32 11.90 -3.36 16.77
CA GLY A 32 12.76 -3.26 15.59
C GLY A 32 11.94 -3.18 14.29
N ALA A 33 10.85 -3.94 14.20
CA ALA A 33 9.91 -3.89 13.10
C ALA A 33 9.21 -2.53 13.00
N ALA A 34 8.77 -1.97 14.14
CA ALA A 34 8.17 -0.65 14.21
C ALA A 34 9.15 0.44 13.75
N ALA A 35 10.39 0.40 14.25
CA ALA A 35 11.44 1.34 13.87
C ALA A 35 11.75 1.28 12.38
N THR A 36 11.80 0.06 11.83
CA THR A 36 12.03 -0.18 10.40
C THR A 36 10.92 0.41 9.53
N VAL A 37 9.66 0.21 9.93
CA VAL A 37 8.50 0.79 9.21
C VAL A 37 8.49 2.30 9.26
N VAL A 38 8.81 2.91 10.39
CA VAL A 38 8.94 4.39 10.48
C VAL A 38 10.10 4.88 9.61
N ALA A 39 11.25 4.18 9.62
CA ALA A 39 12.42 4.56 8.84
C ALA A 39 12.21 4.49 7.31
N LEU A 40 11.32 3.62 6.84
CA LEU A 40 10.88 3.56 5.44
C LEU A 40 10.15 4.82 4.98
N LEU A 41 9.49 5.52 5.90
CA LEU A 41 8.69 6.71 5.62
C LEU A 41 9.47 8.02 5.84
N LEU A 42 10.65 7.93 6.43
CA LEU A 42 11.53 9.08 6.57
C LEU A 42 12.04 9.54 5.20
N ALA A 43 11.98 10.86 4.99
CA ALA A 43 12.38 11.47 3.75
C ALA A 43 13.89 11.35 3.50
N HIS A 44 14.27 11.27 2.22
CA HIS A 44 15.68 11.31 1.82
C HIS A 44 16.34 12.69 2.03
N ASN A 45 15.54 13.76 2.09
CA ASN A 45 15.99 15.11 2.35
C ASN A 45 16.14 15.32 3.87
N ASP A 46 17.32 15.73 4.30
CA ASP A 46 17.66 15.82 5.73
C ASP A 46 16.81 16.85 6.50
N ASP A 47 16.41 17.97 5.88
CA ASP A 47 15.56 18.99 6.51
C ASP A 47 14.13 18.47 6.73
N VAL A 48 13.60 17.75 5.72
CA VAL A 48 12.29 17.10 5.83
C VAL A 48 12.34 15.97 6.86
N MET A 49 13.39 15.15 6.84
CA MET A 49 13.60 14.07 7.81
C MET A 49 13.65 14.64 9.24
N LYS A 50 14.35 15.75 9.46
CA LYS A 50 14.42 16.40 10.76
C LYS A 50 13.03 16.84 11.24
N THR A 51 12.24 17.45 10.36
CA THR A 51 10.86 17.88 10.69
C THR A 51 9.96 16.67 11.01
N GLN A 52 10.11 15.56 10.28
CA GLN A 52 9.41 14.30 10.57
C GLN A 52 9.80 13.73 11.94
N LEU A 53 11.09 13.68 12.27
CA LEU A 53 11.58 13.17 13.57
C LEU A 53 11.12 14.05 14.74
N GLU A 54 11.09 15.37 14.56
CA GLU A 54 10.51 16.31 15.52
C GLU A 54 9.00 16.08 15.70
N ALA A 55 8.26 15.83 14.62
CA ALA A 55 6.83 15.51 14.68
C ALA A 55 6.55 14.21 15.47
N ILE A 56 7.33 13.14 15.24
CA ILE A 56 7.25 11.89 16.02
C ILE A 56 7.53 12.15 17.50
N THR A 57 8.56 12.95 17.80
CA THR A 57 8.94 13.29 19.18
C THR A 57 7.81 14.03 19.88
N ASN A 58 7.21 15.02 19.22
CA ASN A 58 6.08 15.80 19.73
C ASN A 58 4.80 14.98 19.90
N ALA A 59 4.64 13.90 19.13
CA ALA A 59 3.55 12.93 19.30
C ALA A 59 3.74 11.97 20.50
N GLY A 60 4.82 12.13 21.28
CA GLY A 60 5.06 11.35 22.50
C GLY A 60 5.74 10.00 22.26
N VAL A 61 6.28 9.76 21.07
CA VAL A 61 6.88 8.47 20.65
C VAL A 61 8.37 8.60 20.32
N ALA A 62 9.08 9.45 21.07
CA ALA A 62 10.50 9.79 20.86
C ALA A 62 11.45 8.59 20.77
N ARG A 63 11.25 7.53 21.57
CA ARG A 63 12.08 6.31 21.49
C ARG A 63 12.05 5.66 20.11
N LEU A 64 10.89 5.70 19.45
CA LEU A 64 10.72 5.14 18.11
C LEU A 64 11.42 6.01 17.05
N ALA A 65 11.44 7.33 17.22
CA ALA A 65 12.20 8.24 16.35
C ALA A 65 13.70 7.93 16.37
N THR A 66 14.26 7.74 17.57
CA THR A 66 15.69 7.37 17.72
C THR A 66 15.99 6.02 17.08
N ALA A 67 15.15 5.02 17.33
CA ALA A 67 15.32 3.69 16.75
C ALA A 67 15.20 3.69 15.21
N ALA A 68 14.26 4.46 14.66
CA ALA A 68 14.08 4.61 13.21
C ALA A 68 15.28 5.29 12.55
N THR A 69 15.83 6.32 13.19
CA THR A 69 17.04 7.02 12.70
C THR A 69 18.22 6.06 12.59
N ALA A 70 18.38 5.16 13.56
CA ALA A 70 19.49 4.19 13.59
C ALA A 70 19.46 3.16 12.45
N VAL A 71 18.32 2.94 11.80
CA VAL A 71 18.16 1.96 10.69
C VAL A 71 17.92 2.61 9.34
N HIS A 72 17.71 3.92 9.31
CA HIS A 72 17.31 4.64 8.11
C HIS A 72 18.33 4.52 6.96
N SER A 73 19.63 4.53 7.28
CA SER A 73 20.70 4.36 6.27
C SER A 73 20.66 2.99 5.59
N ASP A 74 20.43 1.93 6.36
CA ASP A 74 20.33 0.55 5.84
C ASP A 74 19.09 0.40 4.96
N ILE A 75 17.96 0.96 5.39
CA ILE A 75 16.71 0.96 4.62
C ILE A 75 16.84 1.77 3.33
N ARG A 76 17.49 2.93 3.37
CA ARG A 76 17.73 3.74 2.16
C ARG A 76 18.53 3.01 1.10
N ARG A 77 19.45 2.13 1.48
CA ARG A 77 20.28 1.35 0.55
C ARG A 77 19.51 0.27 -0.18
N LEU A 78 18.39 -0.19 0.37
CA LEU A 78 17.51 -1.18 -0.29
C LEU A 78 16.84 -0.63 -1.54
N GLY A 79 16.34 0.61 -1.45
CA GLY A 79 15.58 1.25 -2.50
C GLY A 79 14.09 0.83 -2.54
N PRO A 80 13.27 1.58 -3.30
CA PRO A 80 11.80 1.54 -3.18
C PRO A 80 11.15 0.18 -3.47
N ALA A 81 11.76 -0.62 -4.34
CA ALA A 81 11.26 -1.95 -4.70
C ALA A 81 11.12 -2.88 -3.48
N TYR A 82 11.99 -2.76 -2.48
CA TYR A 82 11.98 -3.62 -1.31
C TYR A 82 11.17 -3.07 -0.14
N TYR A 83 10.66 -1.85 -0.24
CA TYR A 83 9.97 -1.21 0.88
C TYR A 83 8.70 -1.95 1.28
N LEU A 84 7.86 -2.33 0.31
CA LEU A 84 6.64 -3.10 0.59
C LEU A 84 6.96 -4.52 1.12
N PRO A 85 7.90 -5.28 0.54
CA PRO A 85 8.39 -6.52 1.15
C PRO A 85 8.86 -6.39 2.60
N VAL A 86 9.58 -5.31 2.93
CA VAL A 86 10.02 -5.06 4.30
C VAL A 86 8.83 -4.83 5.23
N VAL A 87 7.81 -4.10 4.78
CA VAL A 87 6.54 -3.96 5.53
C VAL A 87 5.89 -5.31 5.75
N ASP A 88 5.81 -6.16 4.73
CA ASP A 88 5.23 -7.51 4.85
C ASP A 88 5.96 -8.39 5.86
N LEU A 89 7.29 -8.33 5.89
CA LEU A 89 8.11 -9.05 6.86
C LEU A 89 8.01 -8.46 8.27
N ALA A 90 7.71 -7.16 8.40
CA ALA A 90 7.49 -6.50 9.69
C ALA A 90 6.14 -6.88 10.31
N LEU A 91 5.10 -7.08 9.48
CA LEU A 91 3.71 -7.25 9.94
C LEU A 91 3.52 -8.37 10.99
N PRO A 92 4.12 -9.57 10.88
CA PRO A 92 3.97 -10.61 11.90
C PRO A 92 4.46 -10.16 13.28
N ALA A 93 5.66 -9.57 13.37
CA ALA A 93 6.20 -9.07 14.63
C ALA A 93 5.36 -7.91 15.19
N LEU A 94 4.88 -7.03 14.32
CA LEU A 94 4.00 -5.92 14.72
C LEU A 94 2.64 -6.38 15.25
N LYS A 95 2.07 -7.46 14.68
CA LYS A 95 0.81 -8.05 15.17
C LYS A 95 0.96 -8.72 16.54
N LEU A 96 2.15 -9.21 16.86
CA LEU A 96 2.47 -9.76 18.19
C LEU A 96 2.70 -8.65 19.23
N ALA A 97 2.87 -7.40 18.81
CA ALA A 97 2.93 -6.26 19.72
C ALA A 97 1.57 -6.04 20.40
N GLY A 98 1.58 -5.62 21.66
CA GLY A 98 0.34 -5.23 22.36
C GLY A 98 -0.34 -4.01 21.73
N GLU A 99 -1.64 -3.84 21.98
CA GLU A 99 -2.47 -2.75 21.43
C GLU A 99 -1.84 -1.37 21.62
N GLU A 100 -1.27 -1.10 22.79
CA GLU A 100 -0.61 0.17 23.09
C GLU A 100 0.61 0.42 22.17
N ALA A 101 1.38 -0.62 21.85
CA ALA A 101 2.51 -0.51 20.94
C ALA A 101 2.06 -0.31 19.48
N GLN A 102 0.98 -0.98 19.06
CA GLN A 102 0.38 -0.78 17.74
C GLN A 102 -0.16 0.65 17.58
N LEU A 103 -0.85 1.18 18.60
CA LEU A 103 -1.33 2.57 18.63
C LEU A 103 -0.17 3.57 18.55
N ARG A 104 0.90 3.37 19.32
CA ARG A 104 2.10 4.22 19.25
C ARG A 104 2.74 4.21 17.86
N LEU A 105 2.79 3.06 17.19
CA LEU A 105 3.29 2.98 15.82
C LEU A 105 2.38 3.74 14.85
N LEU A 106 1.06 3.58 14.95
CA LEU A 106 0.12 4.34 14.10
C LEU A 106 0.24 5.85 14.32
N MET A 107 0.39 6.30 15.58
CA MET A 107 0.64 7.70 15.90
C MET A 107 1.95 8.21 15.30
N ALA A 108 3.03 7.43 15.39
CA ALA A 108 4.31 7.79 14.80
C ALA A 108 4.23 7.91 13.27
N VAL A 109 3.65 6.91 12.61
CA VAL A 109 3.45 6.92 11.15
C VAL A 109 2.58 8.12 10.74
N GLN A 110 1.47 8.36 11.45
CA GLN A 110 0.61 9.50 11.17
C GLN A 110 1.35 10.84 11.33
N ALA A 111 2.19 10.98 12.35
CA ALA A 111 3.01 12.17 12.55
C ALA A 111 4.03 12.38 11.41
N VAL A 112 4.69 11.31 10.95
CA VAL A 112 5.67 11.36 9.84
C VAL A 112 5.01 11.81 8.55
N ILE A 113 3.91 11.16 8.15
CA ILE A 113 3.32 11.39 6.82
C ILE A 113 2.61 12.75 6.71
N HIS A 114 2.31 13.41 7.83
CA HIS A 114 1.70 14.75 7.84
C HIS A 114 2.72 15.88 8.08
N ALA A 115 3.97 15.56 8.42
CA ALA A 115 4.98 16.54 8.81
C ALA A 115 5.28 17.56 7.70
N ASP A 116 5.29 17.14 6.44
CA ASP A 116 5.57 17.96 5.27
C ASP A 116 4.31 18.46 4.54
N ARG A 117 3.13 18.20 5.11
CA ARG A 117 1.80 18.50 4.55
C ARG A 117 1.54 17.88 3.17
N ARG A 118 2.28 16.84 2.77
CA ARG A 118 2.10 16.17 1.49
C ARG A 118 2.24 14.66 1.66
N VAL A 119 1.11 14.00 1.91
CA VAL A 119 1.07 12.54 1.93
C VAL A 119 1.30 11.99 0.52
N SER A 120 2.35 11.20 0.35
CA SER A 120 2.60 10.42 -0.86
C SER A 120 1.72 9.17 -0.91
N LEU A 121 1.54 8.63 -2.12
CA LEU A 121 0.75 7.42 -2.31
C LEU A 121 1.34 6.20 -1.57
N PHE A 122 2.68 6.13 -1.47
CA PHE A 122 3.37 5.09 -0.74
C PHE A 122 3.13 5.19 0.77
N GLU A 123 3.23 6.39 1.35
CA GLU A 123 2.91 6.65 2.75
C GLU A 123 1.45 6.29 3.09
N PHE A 124 0.52 6.63 2.20
CA PHE A 124 -0.88 6.23 2.33
C PHE A 124 -1.06 4.71 2.31
N VAL A 125 -0.39 3.99 1.41
CA VAL A 125 -0.42 2.52 1.34
C VAL A 125 0.05 1.91 2.66
N VAL A 126 1.23 2.33 3.15
CA VAL A 126 1.81 1.79 4.40
C VAL A 126 0.91 2.08 5.59
N PHE A 127 0.45 3.32 5.74
CA PHE A 127 -0.44 3.69 6.85
C PHE A 127 -1.75 2.90 6.81
N THR A 128 -2.37 2.76 5.63
CA THR A 128 -3.63 2.04 5.46
C THR A 128 -3.47 0.55 5.75
N LEU A 129 -2.38 -0.07 5.30
CA LEU A 129 -2.05 -1.46 5.59
C LEU A 129 -1.87 -1.69 7.10
N LEU A 130 -1.06 -0.88 7.77
CA LEU A 130 -0.84 -1.01 9.22
C LEU A 130 -2.14 -0.83 10.00
N ARG A 131 -2.89 0.23 9.71
CA ARG A 131 -4.17 0.52 10.37
C ARG A 131 -5.12 -0.66 10.23
N TRP A 132 -5.17 -1.25 9.05
CA TRP A 132 -6.01 -2.41 8.80
C TRP A 132 -5.53 -3.66 9.55
N GLN A 133 -4.23 -3.96 9.49
CA GLN A 133 -3.67 -5.15 10.12
C GLN A 133 -3.73 -5.14 11.65
N PHE A 134 -3.84 -3.95 12.26
CA PHE A 134 -4.06 -3.77 13.69
C PHE A 134 -5.54 -3.65 14.07
N THR A 135 -6.44 -3.53 13.08
CA THR A 135 -7.88 -3.54 13.38
C THR A 135 -8.29 -4.97 13.72
N PRO A 136 -8.82 -5.22 14.94
CA PRO A 136 -9.30 -6.55 15.28
C PRO A 136 -10.44 -6.95 14.33
N PRO A 137 -10.55 -8.24 13.96
CA PRO A 137 -11.61 -8.71 13.09
C PRO A 137 -12.98 -8.39 13.74
N ALA A 138 -13.81 -7.65 13.00
CA ALA A 138 -15.16 -7.37 13.43
C ALA A 138 -16.02 -8.63 13.31
N PRO A 139 -17.03 -8.83 14.17
CA PRO A 139 -18.01 -9.89 13.98
C PRO A 139 -18.68 -9.77 12.60
N PRO A 140 -19.07 -10.89 11.98
CA PRO A 140 -19.68 -10.88 10.65
C PRO A 140 -20.97 -10.05 10.67
N ALA A 141 -20.93 -8.91 9.98
CA ALA A 141 -22.09 -8.06 9.74
C ALA A 141 -22.63 -8.30 8.33
N PRO A 142 -23.95 -8.22 8.12
CA PRO A 142 -24.51 -8.31 6.77
C PRO A 142 -23.96 -7.18 5.90
N PRO A 143 -23.63 -7.44 4.62
CA PRO A 143 -23.13 -6.40 3.73
C PRO A 143 -24.20 -5.33 3.53
N LYS A 144 -23.79 -4.05 3.58
CA LYS A 144 -24.69 -2.92 3.32
C LYS A 144 -24.96 -2.71 1.83
N TYR A 145 -23.96 -2.99 1.00
CA TYR A 145 -24.02 -2.75 -0.44
C TYR A 145 -23.99 -4.07 -1.21
N LYS A 146 -24.91 -4.27 -2.15
CA LYS A 146 -25.13 -5.55 -2.83
C LYS A 146 -24.68 -5.51 -4.29
N SER A 147 -24.39 -4.34 -4.83
CA SER A 147 -23.95 -4.15 -6.20
C SER A 147 -22.89 -3.05 -6.31
N ILE A 148 -22.15 -3.05 -7.43
CA ILE A 148 -21.23 -1.96 -7.78
C ILE A 148 -21.98 -0.64 -7.95
N ALA A 149 -23.23 -0.67 -8.42
CA ALA A 149 -24.05 0.52 -8.60
C ALA A 149 -24.30 1.28 -7.28
N ASP A 150 -24.42 0.57 -6.15
CA ASP A 150 -24.64 1.18 -4.83
C ASP A 150 -23.45 2.03 -4.33
N VAL A 151 -22.27 1.78 -4.89
CA VAL A 151 -20.97 2.39 -4.51
C VAL A 151 -20.21 2.89 -5.73
N GLN A 152 -20.93 3.21 -6.81
CA GLN A 152 -20.35 3.64 -8.07
C GLN A 152 -19.34 4.79 -7.89
N PRO A 153 -19.60 5.85 -7.09
CA PRO A 153 -18.63 6.93 -6.90
C PRO A 153 -17.30 6.45 -6.33
N GLU A 154 -17.32 5.52 -5.37
CA GLU A 154 -16.12 5.00 -4.73
C GLU A 154 -15.34 4.07 -5.66
N VAL A 155 -16.04 3.29 -6.49
CA VAL A 155 -15.42 2.45 -7.51
C VAL A 155 -14.74 3.30 -8.59
N LEU A 156 -15.43 4.33 -9.10
CA LEU A 156 -14.84 5.26 -10.07
C LEU A 156 -13.64 6.01 -9.48
N PHE A 157 -13.72 6.37 -8.20
CA PHE A 157 -12.60 6.99 -7.49
C PHE A 157 -11.37 6.08 -7.45
N LEU A 158 -11.51 4.82 -7.03
CA LEU A 158 -10.37 3.89 -6.96
C LEU A 158 -9.83 3.54 -8.35
N LEU A 159 -10.69 3.33 -9.35
CA LEU A 159 -10.26 3.09 -10.72
C LEU A 159 -9.44 4.28 -11.26
N SER A 160 -9.90 5.51 -10.98
CA SER A 160 -9.17 6.72 -11.35
C SER A 160 -7.82 6.79 -10.62
N LEU A 161 -7.81 6.57 -9.30
CA LEU A 161 -6.59 6.57 -8.48
C LEU A 161 -5.55 5.57 -9.04
N MET A 162 -5.98 4.35 -9.36
CA MET A 162 -5.13 3.32 -9.95
C MET A 162 -4.60 3.73 -11.33
N ALA A 163 -5.46 4.28 -12.19
CA ALA A 163 -5.06 4.71 -13.53
C ALA A 163 -3.98 5.82 -13.50
N TYR A 164 -4.06 6.75 -12.55
CA TYR A 164 -3.03 7.78 -12.36
C TYR A 164 -1.79 7.30 -11.58
N ALA A 165 -1.91 6.23 -10.78
CA ALA A 165 -0.81 5.71 -9.97
C ALA A 165 0.39 5.30 -10.83
N GLY A 166 0.15 4.83 -12.06
CA GLY A 166 1.20 4.44 -12.99
C GLY A 166 2.09 5.60 -13.48
N GLY A 167 1.75 6.85 -13.17
CA GLY A 167 2.68 7.97 -13.31
C GLY A 167 3.13 8.24 -14.75
N HIS A 168 2.30 7.88 -15.74
CA HIS A 168 2.56 8.12 -17.16
C HIS A 168 2.96 9.58 -17.43
N ARG A 169 3.99 9.78 -18.27
CA ARG A 169 4.52 11.11 -18.62
C ARG A 169 4.57 11.31 -20.12
N GLY A 170 4.58 12.57 -20.56
CA GLY A 170 4.66 12.94 -21.95
C GLY A 170 3.29 13.14 -22.61
N SER A 171 3.29 13.28 -23.94
CA SER A 171 2.11 13.61 -24.73
C SER A 171 1.01 12.54 -24.69
N GLU A 172 1.37 11.28 -24.41
CA GLU A 172 0.44 10.15 -24.41
C GLU A 172 -0.10 9.81 -23.00
N ALA A 173 0.37 10.49 -21.96
CA ALA A 173 0.04 10.16 -20.57
C ALA A 173 -1.47 10.17 -20.28
N GLN A 174 -2.18 11.16 -20.85
CA GLN A 174 -3.63 11.28 -20.70
C GLN A 174 -4.35 10.11 -21.39
N ALA A 175 -3.96 9.79 -22.64
CA ALA A 175 -4.56 8.71 -23.40
C ALA A 175 -4.35 7.35 -22.73
N GLN A 176 -3.15 7.11 -22.19
CA GLN A 176 -2.84 5.87 -21.46
C GLN A 176 -3.62 5.78 -20.15
N THR A 177 -3.75 6.88 -19.41
CA THR A 177 -4.56 6.93 -18.19
C THR A 177 -6.03 6.61 -18.49
N GLU A 178 -6.59 7.19 -19.55
CA GLU A 178 -7.96 6.91 -19.99
C GLU A 178 -8.14 5.46 -20.45
N ALA A 179 -7.16 4.89 -21.16
CA ALA A 179 -7.18 3.49 -21.57
C ALA A 179 -7.15 2.54 -20.36
N ASN A 180 -6.25 2.78 -19.40
CA ASN A 180 -6.14 2.00 -18.17
C ASN A 180 -7.45 2.07 -17.37
N PHE A 181 -7.99 3.28 -17.18
CA PHE A 181 -9.28 3.48 -16.51
C PHE A 181 -10.40 2.72 -17.22
N ARG A 182 -10.50 2.84 -18.56
CA ARG A 182 -11.56 2.21 -19.34
C ARG A 182 -11.52 0.68 -19.25
N ALA A 183 -10.32 0.09 -19.19
CA ALA A 183 -10.17 -1.36 -19.01
C ALA A 183 -10.83 -1.83 -17.70
N GLY A 184 -10.55 -1.15 -16.59
CA GLY A 184 -11.19 -1.46 -15.31
C GLY A 184 -12.67 -1.10 -15.26
N ALA A 185 -13.06 0.06 -15.79
CA ALA A 185 -14.45 0.48 -15.82
C ALA A 185 -15.35 -0.51 -16.58
N LYS A 186 -14.85 -1.09 -17.68
CA LYS A 186 -15.56 -2.14 -18.42
C LYS A 186 -15.81 -3.38 -17.56
N GLU A 187 -14.80 -3.85 -16.83
CA GLU A 187 -14.93 -5.00 -15.92
C GLU A 187 -15.90 -4.73 -14.76
N ALA A 188 -16.00 -3.49 -14.30
CA ALA A 188 -16.94 -3.06 -13.27
C ALA A 188 -18.39 -2.84 -13.78
N GLY A 189 -18.63 -2.96 -15.10
CA GLY A 189 -19.93 -2.63 -15.71
C GLY A 189 -20.20 -1.12 -15.80
N LEU A 190 -19.14 -0.30 -15.78
CA LEU A 190 -19.17 1.17 -15.78
C LEU A 190 -18.45 1.76 -17.01
N GLY A 191 -18.38 1.02 -18.12
CA GLY A 191 -17.54 1.32 -19.28
C GLY A 191 -17.75 2.68 -19.96
N ASP A 192 -18.93 3.29 -19.79
CA ASP A 192 -19.26 4.62 -20.32
C ASP A 192 -18.77 5.77 -19.44
N SER A 193 -18.15 5.46 -18.30
CA SER A 193 -17.61 6.46 -17.37
C SER A 193 -16.26 7.00 -17.84
N ALA A 194 -15.88 8.16 -17.31
CA ALA A 194 -14.57 8.77 -17.50
C ALA A 194 -13.79 8.83 -16.18
N PRO A 195 -12.44 8.86 -16.22
CA PRO A 195 -11.64 9.03 -15.02
C PRO A 195 -11.95 10.39 -14.35
N LEU A 196 -11.97 10.40 -13.02
CA LEU A 196 -12.07 11.64 -12.26
C LEU A 196 -10.83 12.51 -12.48
N PRO A 197 -10.95 13.85 -12.37
CA PRO A 197 -9.79 14.72 -12.49
C PRO A 197 -8.82 14.49 -11.32
N ARG A 198 -7.52 14.57 -11.60
CA ARG A 198 -6.46 14.27 -10.61
C ARG A 198 -6.58 15.07 -9.31
N ASN A 199 -7.05 16.31 -9.36
CA ASN A 199 -7.25 17.16 -8.18
C ASN A 199 -8.39 16.67 -7.26
N ALA A 200 -9.28 15.81 -7.74
CA ALA A 200 -10.34 15.20 -6.94
C ALA A 200 -9.86 13.97 -6.13
N LEU A 201 -8.66 13.44 -6.44
CA LEU A 201 -8.12 12.19 -5.91
C LEU A 201 -7.25 12.41 -4.66
N GLY A 202 -7.86 12.98 -3.62
CA GLY A 202 -7.20 13.14 -2.31
C GLY A 202 -7.10 11.81 -1.56
N LEU A 203 -5.98 11.59 -0.84
CA LEU A 203 -5.72 10.33 -0.13
C LEU A 203 -6.65 10.12 1.08
N ASP A 204 -7.15 11.20 1.69
CA ASP A 204 -8.19 11.10 2.72
C ASP A 204 -9.48 10.47 2.15
N LYS A 205 -9.91 10.93 0.96
CA LYS A 205 -11.04 10.36 0.24
C LYS A 205 -10.79 8.91 -0.19
N ALA A 206 -9.53 8.54 -0.46
CA ALA A 206 -9.19 7.15 -0.74
C ALA A 206 -9.43 6.25 0.48
N GLY A 207 -9.07 6.72 1.68
CA GLY A 207 -9.36 6.04 2.94
C GLY A 207 -10.87 5.87 3.20
N GLU A 208 -11.66 6.91 2.93
CA GLU A 208 -13.12 6.88 3.06
C GLU A 208 -13.77 5.92 2.04
N ALA A 209 -13.34 5.99 0.77
CA ALA A 209 -13.81 5.11 -0.29
C ALA A 209 -13.55 3.65 0.06
N LEU A 210 -12.32 3.31 0.49
CA LEU A 210 -11.96 1.96 0.93
C LEU A 210 -12.82 1.47 2.10
N ALA A 211 -13.09 2.33 3.10
CA ALA A 211 -13.91 1.99 4.24
C ALA A 211 -15.36 1.65 3.84
N LYS A 212 -15.92 2.39 2.88
CA LYS A 212 -17.27 2.14 2.35
C LYS A 212 -17.32 0.89 1.46
N LEU A 213 -16.33 0.70 0.59
CA LEU A 213 -16.23 -0.48 -0.30
C LEU A 213 -16.05 -1.78 0.48
N ARG A 214 -15.47 -1.74 1.68
CA ARG A 214 -15.40 -2.90 2.58
C ARG A 214 -16.78 -3.47 2.92
N GLU A 215 -17.82 -2.65 2.91
CA GLU A 215 -19.20 -3.04 3.23
C GLU A 215 -19.95 -3.66 2.04
N LEU A 216 -19.27 -3.87 0.91
CA LEU A 216 -19.79 -4.63 -0.23
C LEU A 216 -19.97 -6.12 0.10
N ALA A 217 -20.98 -6.72 -0.53
CA ALA A 217 -21.14 -8.16 -0.57
C ALA A 217 -19.95 -8.85 -1.27
N PRO A 218 -19.65 -10.13 -0.96
CA PRO A 218 -18.49 -10.84 -1.48
C PRO A 218 -18.37 -10.86 -3.01
N LEU A 219 -19.49 -11.05 -3.74
CA LEU A 219 -19.48 -11.09 -5.20
C LEU A 219 -19.11 -9.73 -5.84
N PRO A 220 -19.74 -8.60 -5.48
CA PRO A 220 -19.28 -7.28 -5.91
C PRO A 220 -17.82 -6.96 -5.56
N LYS A 221 -17.29 -7.42 -4.41
CA LYS A 221 -15.88 -7.25 -4.06
C LYS A 221 -14.96 -7.94 -5.07
N ALA A 222 -15.29 -9.17 -5.48
CA ALA A 222 -14.51 -9.89 -6.48
C ALA A 222 -14.53 -9.16 -7.84
N VAL A 223 -15.69 -8.59 -8.24
CA VAL A 223 -15.81 -7.75 -9.45
C VAL A 223 -14.93 -6.50 -9.34
N LEU A 224 -14.95 -5.82 -8.20
CA LEU A 224 -14.11 -4.65 -7.94
C LEU A 224 -12.62 -4.97 -8.04
N VAL A 225 -12.16 -6.04 -7.40
CA VAL A 225 -10.75 -6.46 -7.47
C VAL A 225 -10.35 -6.80 -8.90
N LYS A 226 -11.22 -7.48 -9.66
CA LYS A 226 -10.99 -7.76 -11.07
C LYS A 226 -10.88 -6.47 -11.91
N ALA A 227 -11.73 -5.48 -11.64
CA ALA A 227 -11.71 -4.19 -12.32
C ALA A 227 -10.43 -3.39 -12.01
N LEU A 228 -10.01 -3.35 -10.75
CA LEU A 228 -8.76 -2.70 -10.35
C LEU A 228 -7.55 -3.40 -10.96
N PHE A 229 -7.57 -4.74 -10.99
CA PHE A 229 -6.53 -5.52 -11.65
C PHE A 229 -6.44 -5.23 -13.16
N ALA A 230 -7.58 -5.18 -13.86
CA ALA A 230 -7.62 -4.79 -15.27
C ALA A 230 -7.11 -3.37 -15.52
N THR A 231 -7.28 -2.46 -14.55
CA THR A 231 -6.77 -1.08 -14.64
C THR A 231 -5.24 -1.05 -14.65
N VAL A 232 -4.60 -1.80 -13.74
CA VAL A 232 -3.13 -1.79 -13.57
C VAL A 232 -2.40 -2.73 -14.52
N THR A 233 -3.11 -3.54 -15.30
CA THR A 233 -2.53 -4.46 -16.29
C THR A 233 -2.81 -4.07 -17.73
N ALA A 234 -3.56 -2.99 -17.96
CA ALA A 234 -4.00 -2.57 -19.28
C ALA A 234 -2.85 -2.21 -20.24
N ASP A 235 -1.72 -1.72 -19.73
CA ASP A 235 -0.51 -1.40 -20.49
C ASP A 235 0.53 -2.54 -20.47
N GLY A 236 0.19 -3.68 -19.87
CA GLY A 236 1.07 -4.84 -19.72
C GLY A 236 2.23 -4.65 -18.72
N THR A 237 2.32 -3.52 -18.01
CA THR A 237 3.41 -3.23 -17.07
C THR A 237 2.88 -2.83 -15.71
N ILE A 238 3.05 -3.70 -14.72
CA ILE A 238 2.68 -3.40 -13.33
C ILE A 238 3.84 -2.66 -12.66
N ARG A 239 3.56 -1.47 -12.13
CA ARG A 239 4.54 -0.69 -11.35
C ARG A 239 4.46 -1.02 -9.87
N ILE A 240 5.55 -0.71 -9.14
CA ILE A 240 5.65 -0.94 -7.69
C ILE A 240 4.46 -0.33 -6.95
N ILE A 241 4.10 0.91 -7.27
CA ILE A 241 3.04 1.63 -6.57
C ILE A 241 1.64 1.08 -6.89
N GLU A 242 1.43 0.56 -8.10
CA GLU A 242 0.18 -0.08 -8.53
C GLU A 242 0.00 -1.41 -7.80
N ALA A 243 1.06 -2.22 -7.71
CA ALA A 243 1.08 -3.45 -6.92
C ALA A 243 0.84 -3.17 -5.43
N ALA A 244 1.45 -2.10 -4.90
CA ALA A 244 1.29 -1.68 -3.51
C ALA A 244 -0.16 -1.29 -3.19
N LEU A 245 -0.82 -0.52 -4.08
CA LEU A 245 -2.23 -0.18 -3.94
C LEU A 245 -3.15 -1.41 -4.06
N MET A 246 -2.90 -2.31 -5.02
CA MET A 246 -3.63 -3.57 -5.10
C MET A 246 -3.53 -4.35 -3.78
N ARG A 247 -2.34 -4.39 -3.18
CA ARG A 247 -2.11 -5.02 -1.86
C ARG A 247 -2.95 -4.39 -0.76
N THR A 248 -3.00 -3.06 -0.70
CA THR A 248 -3.87 -2.34 0.24
C THR A 248 -5.35 -2.67 0.03
N VAL A 249 -5.82 -2.71 -1.22
CA VAL A 249 -7.20 -3.06 -1.54
C VAL A 249 -7.53 -4.49 -1.11
N GLY A 250 -6.69 -5.46 -1.48
CA GLY A 250 -6.89 -6.87 -1.12
C GLY A 250 -6.95 -7.07 0.39
N ALA A 251 -6.05 -6.40 1.12
CA ALA A 251 -6.08 -6.39 2.58
C ALA A 251 -7.39 -5.82 3.12
N VAL A 252 -7.76 -4.58 2.75
CA VAL A 252 -8.93 -3.87 3.31
C VAL A 252 -10.26 -4.54 2.94
N LEU A 253 -10.38 -5.07 1.73
CA LEU A 253 -11.61 -5.72 1.27
C LEU A 253 -11.74 -7.17 1.74
N ASP A 254 -10.69 -7.76 2.32
CA ASP A 254 -10.58 -9.19 2.65
C ASP A 254 -10.84 -10.05 1.41
N CYS A 255 -10.13 -9.73 0.33
CA CYS A 255 -10.28 -10.37 -0.97
C CYS A 255 -8.90 -10.82 -1.50
N PRO A 256 -8.74 -12.10 -1.88
CA PRO A 256 -7.47 -12.60 -2.39
C PRO A 256 -7.08 -11.89 -3.68
N LEU A 257 -5.79 -11.60 -3.83
CA LEU A 257 -5.27 -10.97 -5.02
C LEU A 257 -4.90 -12.02 -6.08
N PRO A 258 -4.94 -11.66 -7.37
CA PRO A 258 -4.42 -12.51 -8.44
C PRO A 258 -2.96 -12.95 -8.15
N PRO A 259 -2.59 -14.23 -8.34
CA PRO A 259 -1.26 -14.76 -7.99
C PRO A 259 -0.09 -13.98 -8.61
N ILE A 260 -0.26 -13.41 -9.80
CA ILE A 260 0.77 -12.61 -10.47
C ILE A 260 1.20 -11.38 -9.66
N LEU A 261 0.33 -10.83 -8.81
CA LEU A 261 0.66 -9.73 -7.91
C LEU A 261 1.37 -10.22 -6.63
N GLU A 262 1.12 -11.46 -6.22
CA GLU A 262 1.77 -12.08 -5.06
C GLU A 262 3.14 -12.67 -5.42
N GLU A 263 3.34 -13.04 -6.68
CA GLU A 263 4.51 -13.74 -7.20
C GLU A 263 5.52 -12.83 -7.93
N ALA A 264 5.18 -11.55 -8.14
CA ALA A 264 6.08 -10.63 -8.83
C ALA A 264 7.36 -10.40 -8.02
N ASP A 265 8.52 -10.62 -8.65
CA ASP A 265 9.81 -10.22 -8.09
C ASP A 265 9.80 -8.69 -7.95
N PRO A 266 10.00 -8.11 -6.76
CA PRO A 266 10.00 -6.67 -6.60
C PRO A 266 11.01 -5.95 -7.50
N ALA A 267 12.12 -6.63 -7.86
CA ALA A 267 13.12 -6.09 -8.79
C ALA A 267 12.67 -6.10 -10.26
N SER A 268 11.60 -6.83 -10.58
CA SER A 268 11.01 -6.89 -11.93
C SER A 268 9.90 -5.86 -12.17
N LEU A 269 9.40 -5.23 -11.09
CA LEU A 269 8.37 -4.20 -11.18
C LEU A 269 8.96 -2.88 -11.67
N ALA A 270 8.20 -2.18 -12.51
CA ALA A 270 8.60 -0.85 -12.96
C ALA A 270 8.52 0.17 -11.81
N ALA A 271 9.49 1.09 -11.77
CA ALA A 271 9.56 2.17 -10.78
C ALA A 271 8.52 3.27 -11.03
#